data_AF-A0A2V2ES65-F1
#
_entry.id   AF-A0A2V2ES65-F1
#
_cell.length_a   1.000
_cell.length_b   1.000
_cell.length_c   1.000
_cell.angle_alpha   90.00
_cell.angle_beta   90.00
_cell.angle_gamma   90.00
#
_symmetry.space_group_name_H-M   'P 1'
#
loop_
_entity.id
_entity.type
_entity.pdbx_description
1 polymer ?
#
loop_
_entity_poly.entity_id
_entity_poly.type
_entity_poly.pdbx_seq_one_letter_code
_entity_poly.pdbx_strand_id
1 'polypeptide(L)' 'DYYRFFEDVCTVVELKSIAQRFEVAQMLSEDKIYADIAKETGASTATISRVKKCLNYGADGYKLVLERLNKKDK' A
#
# COMPACT_ATOMS: atom_id res chain seq x y z
N ASP A 1 2.46 19.66 -7.10
CA ASP A 1 2.47 20.08 -5.67
C ASP A 1 2.82 18.93 -4.74
N TYR A 2 2.08 17.81 -4.73
CA TYR A 2 2.36 16.69 -3.81
C TYR A 2 3.71 15.98 -4.00
N TYR A 3 4.17 15.76 -5.24
CA TYR A 3 5.47 15.13 -5.49
C TYR A 3 6.62 15.93 -4.87
N ARG A 4 6.63 17.26 -5.07
CA ARG A 4 7.63 18.15 -4.48
C ARG A 4 7.63 18.07 -2.95
N PHE A 5 6.44 18.08 -2.34
CA PHE A 5 6.32 17.94 -0.89
C PHE A 5 6.89 16.61 -0.36
N PHE A 6 6.60 15.49 -1.03
CA PHE A 6 7.16 14.20 -0.61
C PHE A 6 8.65 14.07 -0.89
N GLU A 7 9.17 14.73 -1.92
CA GLU A 7 10.62 14.81 -2.18
C GLU A 7 11.36 15.67 -1.14
N ASP A 8 10.70 16.69 -0.57
CA ASP A 8 11.26 17.50 0.52
C ASP A 8 11.25 16.75 1.86
N VAL A 9 10.18 15.99 2.15
CA VAL A 9 9.95 15.34 3.45
C VAL A 9 10.56 13.94 3.54
N CYS A 10 10.62 13.21 2.43
CA CYS A 10 11.05 11.82 2.40
C CYS A 10 12.28 11.63 1.53
N THR A 11 13.16 10.73 1.96
CA THR A 11 14.17 10.16 1.07
C THR A 11 13.51 9.29 0.00
N VAL A 12 14.23 9.06 -1.11
CA VAL A 12 13.76 8.19 -2.20
C VAL A 12 13.41 6.78 -1.70
N VAL A 13 14.14 6.26 -0.71
CA VAL A 13 13.89 4.92 -0.15
C VAL A 13 12.61 4.90 0.69
N GLU A 14 12.36 5.94 1.48
CA GLU A 14 11.14 6.05 2.28
C GLU A 14 9.90 6.21 1.40
N LEU A 15 9.97 7.05 0.37
CA LEU A 15 8.88 7.23 -0.58
C LEU A 15 8.53 5.91 -1.29
N LYS A 16 9.55 5.17 -1.74
CA LYS A 16 9.37 3.81 -2.30
C LYS A 16 8.76 2.85 -1.30
N SER A 17 9.18 2.90 -0.02
CA SER A 17 8.62 2.03 1.02
C SER A 17 7.15 2.33 1.30
N ILE A 18 6.75 3.61 1.31
CA ILE A 18 5.35 4.02 1.48
C ILE A 18 4.52 3.54 0.29
N ALA A 19 5.00 3.77 -0.94
CA ALA A 19 4.33 3.33 -2.16
C ALA A 19 4.15 1.79 -2.19
N GLN A 20 5.21 1.03 -1.90
CA GLN A 20 5.16 -0.44 -1.83
C GLN A 20 4.12 -0.93 -0.82
N ARG A 21 4.00 -0.29 0.36
CA ARG A 21 2.98 -0.68 1.35
C ARG A 21 1.56 -0.43 0.86
N PHE A 22 1.34 0.65 0.11
CA PHE A 22 0.04 0.94 -0.47
C PHE A 22 -0.33 -0.06 -1.57
N GLU A 23 0.62 -0.39 -2.44
CA GLU A 23 0.45 -1.42 -3.48
C GLU A 23 0.13 -2.79 -2.89
N VAL A 24 0.86 -3.19 -1.83
CA VAL A 24 0.56 -4.40 -1.06
C VAL A 24 -0.87 -4.36 -0.49
N ALA A 25 -1.31 -3.23 0.06
CA ALA A 25 -2.68 -3.09 0.60
C ALA A 25 -3.75 -3.22 -0.49
N GLN A 26 -3.49 -2.67 -1.68
CA GLN A 26 -4.36 -2.80 -2.85
C GLN A 26 -4.48 -4.28 -3.28
N MET A 27 -3.36 -4.97 -3.50
CA MET A 27 -3.40 -6.39 -3.88
C MET A 27 -4.05 -7.27 -2.81
N LEU A 28 -3.84 -6.98 -1.52
CA LEU A 28 -4.51 -7.67 -0.41
C LEU A 28 -6.02 -7.42 -0.37
N SER A 29 -6.50 -6.30 -0.92
CA SER A 29 -7.93 -5.98 -1.05
C SER A 29 -8.57 -6.68 -2.27
N GLU A 30 -7.75 -7.13 -3.21
CA GLU A 30 -8.13 -7.94 -4.38
C GLU A 30 -7.95 -9.46 -4.12
N ASP A 31 -7.82 -9.85 -2.85
CA ASP A 31 -7.64 -11.24 -2.40
C ASP A 31 -6.45 -11.99 -3.04
N LYS A 32 -5.40 -11.26 -3.46
CA LYS A 32 -4.17 -11.88 -3.97
C LYS A 32 -3.42 -12.65 -2.88
N ILE A 33 -2.79 -13.76 -3.26
CA ILE A 33 -1.98 -14.58 -2.34
C ILE A 33 -0.60 -13.96 -2.10
N TYR A 34 0.01 -14.27 -0.95
CA TYR A 34 1.26 -13.65 -0.51
C TYR A 34 2.43 -13.86 -1.48
N ALA A 35 2.48 -15.00 -2.17
CA ALA A 35 3.52 -15.30 -3.15
C ALA A 35 3.50 -14.32 -4.32
N ASP A 36 2.30 -14.03 -4.86
CA ASP A 36 2.14 -13.10 -5.97
C ASP A 36 2.43 -11.66 -5.54
N ILE A 37 1.96 -11.27 -4.34
CA ILE A 37 2.22 -9.94 -3.79
C ILE A 37 3.72 -9.72 -3.59
N ALA A 38 4.43 -10.71 -3.03
CA ALA A 38 5.88 -10.61 -2.83
C ALA A 38 6.63 -10.52 -4.17
N LYS A 39 6.18 -11.26 -5.19
CA LYS A 39 6.77 -11.25 -6.52
C LYS A 39 6.56 -9.91 -7.23
N GLU A 40 5.36 -9.35 -7.17
CA GLU A 40 5.02 -8.11 -7.89
C GLU A 40 5.61 -6.88 -7.21
N THR A 41 5.44 -6.78 -5.89
CA THR A 41 5.81 -5.57 -5.13
C THR A 41 7.26 -5.59 -4.63
N GLY A 42 7.89 -6.77 -4.60
CA GLY A 42 9.18 -6.97 -3.93
C GLY A 42 9.12 -6.89 -2.40
N ALA A 43 7.93 -6.86 -1.80
CA ALA A 43 7.77 -6.79 -0.35
C ALA A 43 8.06 -8.15 0.31
N SER A 44 8.71 -8.12 1.48
CA SER A 44 8.90 -9.33 2.29
C SER A 44 7.58 -9.82 2.89
N THR A 45 7.49 -11.11 3.18
CA THR A 45 6.33 -11.72 3.86
C THR A 45 6.01 -11.03 5.20
N ALA A 46 7.04 -10.59 5.93
CA ALA A 46 6.87 -9.81 7.17
C ALA A 46 6.22 -8.44 6.92
N THR A 47 6.58 -7.76 5.83
CA THR A 47 5.94 -6.52 5.41
C THR A 47 4.49 -6.75 5.02
N ILE A 48 4.21 -7.76 4.19
CA ILE A 48 2.85 -8.11 3.77
C ILE A 48 1.96 -8.41 4.99
N SER A 49 2.47 -9.17 5.96
CA SER A 49 1.77 -9.47 7.21
C SER A 49 1.43 -8.21 8.02
N ARG A 50 2.39 -7.28 8.17
CA ARG A 50 2.14 -5.98 8.83
C ARG A 50 1.08 -5.16 8.10
N VAL A 51 1.14 -5.10 6.78
CA VAL A 51 0.16 -4.37 5.97
C VAL A 51 -1.23 -5.01 6.09
N LYS A 52 -1.36 -6.34 6.00
CA LYS A 52 -2.64 -7.04 6.19
C LYS A 52 -3.24 -6.77 7.57
N LYS A 53 -2.41 -6.76 8.62
CA LYS A 53 -2.86 -6.39 9.97
C LYS A 53 -3.42 -4.96 10.01
N CYS A 54 -2.72 -3.99 9.42
CA CYS A 54 -3.20 -2.60 9.35
C CYS A 54 -4.43 -2.43 8.44
N LEU A 55 -4.54 -3.22 7.36
CA LEU A 55 -5.70 -3.19 6.48
C LEU A 55 -6.95 -3.71 7.19
N ASN A 56 -6.81 -4.76 7.99
CA ASN A 56 -7.95 -5.37 8.69
C ASN A 56 -8.31 -4.65 10.00
N TYR A 57 -7.30 -4.25 10.77
CA TYR A 57 -7.43 -3.80 12.17
C TYR A 57 -6.75 -2.45 12.45
N GLY A 58 -6.33 -1.71 11.42
CA GLY A 58 -5.72 -0.39 11.58
C GLY A 58 -6.75 0.73 11.68
N ALA A 59 -6.32 1.96 11.40
CA ALA A 59 -7.15 3.16 11.47
C ALA A 59 -8.07 3.38 10.24
N ASP A 60 -8.41 2.30 9.52
CA ASP A 60 -9.25 2.29 8.31
C ASP A 60 -8.81 3.20 7.13
N GLY A 61 -7.65 3.86 7.20
CA GLY A 61 -7.15 4.75 6.15
C GLY A 61 -6.97 4.07 4.79
N TYR A 62 -6.47 2.82 4.76
CA TYR A 62 -6.38 2.05 3.51
C TYR A 62 -7.76 1.83 2.89
N LYS A 63 -8.74 1.38 3.68
CA LYS A 63 -10.10 1.11 3.21
C LYS A 63 -10.72 2.37 2.60
N LEU A 64 -10.60 3.51 3.30
CA LEU A 64 -11.14 4.78 2.85
C LEU A 64 -10.56 5.21 1.49
N VAL A 65 -9.25 5.12 1.33
CA VAL A 65 -8.59 5.54 0.09
C VAL A 65 -8.91 4.56 -1.06
N LEU A 66 -8.85 3.25 -0.80
CA LEU A 66 -9.18 2.23 -1.80
C LEU A 66 -10.64 2.32 -2.26
N GLU A 67 -11.59 2.56 -1.34
CA GLU A 67 -13.00 2.78 -1.68
C GLU A 67 -13.17 4.01 -2.59
N ARG A 68 -12.47 5.11 -2.30
CA ARG A 68 -12.52 6.33 -3.12
C ARG A 68 -11.94 6.13 -4.52
N LEU A 69 -10.90 5.31 -4.65
CA LEU A 69 -10.31 4.97 -5.96
C LEU A 69 -11.28 4.10 -6.77
N ASN A 70 -11.82 3.04 -6.17
CA ASN A 70 -12.80 2.16 -6.82
C ASN A 70 -14.09 2.88 -7.25
N LYS A 71 -14.47 3.97 -6.57
CA LYS A 71 -15.61 4.82 -6.96
C LYS A 71 -15.32 5.75 -8.14
N LYS A 72 -14.05 6.09 -8.39
CA LYS A 72 -13.65 6.93 -9.53
C LYS A 72 -13.56 6.15 -10.84
N ASP A 73 -13.34 4.84 -10.76
CA ASP A 73 -13.26 3.95 -11.92
C ASP A 73 -14.65 3.46 -12.41
N LYS A 74 -15.74 3.91 -11.77
CA LYS A 74 -17.14 3.69 -12.16
C LYS A 74 -17.80 5.00 -12.57
#